data_AF-A0A2N0ZYE4-F1
#
_entry.id   AF-A0A2N0ZYE4-F1
#
_cell.length_a   1.000
_cell.length_b   1.000
_cell.length_c   1.000
_cell.angle_alpha   90.00
_cell.angle_beta   90.00
_cell.angle_gamma   90.00
#
_symmetry.space_group_name_H-M   'P 1'
#
loop_
_entity.id
_entity.type
_entity.pdbx_description
1 polymer ?
#
loop_
_entity_poly.entity_id
_entity_poly.type
_entity_poly.pdbx_seq_one_letter_code
_entity_poly.pdbx_strand_id
1 'polypeptide(L)'
;MNQQYQNNMMPLQQNQMADDEIDLKELFLVIWKGKWIIILLSILFAGGGVFYAISQPNTYTSAVLLAPAQDEGSSGLGGQLGGLAALAGVNIGGSGGTDVKTQALAVLQSRIFIDAFIEKNDLLVPLMASEKWIPELKEWDQEKQKWNEAPAKHILDAELYDIKNKQWLVNEETKKPLKPTMWEANKEFKTLISTSEDKENGMVTISVTHHSPIIAQQWAELLVVEINAWMKNDKLTETEKNIGYLRKQLEQTAIAEVRTLFFQMIEEQFKNKMLAEVQAEYVFKTIDPAIVPEEKAGPKRALICVLATLLGGMFGVFLVLVRHFIKKPDETVAVNEESVQTEPAKTNK
;
A
#
# COMPACT_ATOMS: atom_id res chain seq x y z
N MET A 1 -83.88 -15.44 -40.94
CA MET A 1 -83.87 -14.19 -40.14
C MET A 1 -84.16 -14.61 -38.70
N ASN A 2 -83.13 -14.87 -37.89
CA ASN A 2 -83.29 -15.11 -36.45
C ASN A 2 -82.05 -14.58 -35.72
N GLN A 3 -82.30 -13.46 -35.07
CA GLN A 3 -81.54 -12.78 -34.02
C GLN A 3 -81.26 -13.70 -32.82
N GLN A 4 -80.29 -13.48 -31.94
CA GLN A 4 -79.05 -12.71 -31.91
C GLN A 4 -78.48 -12.89 -30.48
N TYR A 5 -77.16 -12.92 -30.37
CA TYR A 5 -76.31 -12.61 -29.19
C TYR A 5 -76.40 -13.49 -27.92
N GLN A 6 -75.58 -14.54 -27.90
CA GLN A 6 -75.06 -15.10 -26.65
C GLN A 6 -73.70 -14.44 -26.36
N ASN A 7 -73.64 -13.67 -25.28
CA ASN A 7 -72.41 -13.05 -24.76
C ASN A 7 -71.43 -14.17 -24.34
N ASN A 8 -70.43 -14.45 -25.18
CA ASN A 8 -69.24 -15.17 -24.76
C ASN A 8 -68.30 -14.18 -24.07
N MET A 9 -68.47 -13.99 -22.76
CA MET A 9 -67.38 -13.46 -21.94
C MET A 9 -66.33 -14.55 -21.84
N MET A 10 -65.18 -14.35 -22.48
CA MET A 10 -63.99 -15.16 -22.19
C MET A 10 -63.67 -14.99 -20.70
N PRO A 11 -63.51 -16.07 -19.93
CA PRO A 11 -62.82 -15.95 -18.66
C PRO A 11 -61.40 -15.46 -18.99
N LEU A 12 -61.04 -14.28 -18.49
CA LEU A 12 -59.65 -13.86 -18.42
C LEU A 12 -58.95 -14.99 -17.65
N GLN A 13 -58.15 -15.80 -18.36
CA GLN A 13 -57.17 -16.65 -17.73
C GLN A 13 -56.28 -15.69 -16.95
N GLN A 14 -56.57 -15.60 -15.65
CA GLN A 14 -55.71 -14.98 -14.69
C GLN A 14 -54.46 -15.85 -14.74
N ASN A 15 -53.47 -15.38 -15.51
CA ASN A 15 -52.12 -15.91 -15.49
C ASN A 15 -51.72 -15.83 -14.01
N GLN A 16 -51.83 -16.95 -13.30
CA GLN A 16 -51.19 -17.12 -12.03
C GLN A 16 -49.71 -17.03 -12.35
N MET A 17 -49.19 -15.80 -12.38
CA MET A 17 -47.84 -15.57 -11.89
C MET A 17 -47.90 -16.13 -10.48
N ALA A 18 -47.58 -17.43 -10.36
CA ALA A 18 -47.19 -18.01 -9.11
C ALA A 18 -46.09 -17.06 -8.64
N ASP A 19 -46.45 -16.23 -7.67
CA ASP A 19 -45.51 -15.41 -6.96
C ASP A 19 -44.56 -16.45 -6.38
N ASP A 20 -43.40 -16.59 -7.02
CA ASP A 20 -42.34 -17.51 -6.62
C ASP A 20 -41.72 -16.89 -5.38
N GLU A 21 -42.54 -16.80 -4.32
CA GLU A 21 -42.17 -16.26 -3.03
C GLU A 21 -41.06 -17.17 -2.51
N ILE A 22 -39.85 -16.61 -2.44
CA ILE A 22 -38.69 -17.32 -1.90
C ILE A 22 -38.97 -17.58 -0.42
N ASP A 23 -39.43 -18.79 -0.13
CA ASP A 23 -39.83 -19.17 1.22
C ASP A 23 -38.56 -19.32 2.09
N LEU A 24 -38.33 -18.36 2.99
CA LEU A 24 -37.09 -18.29 3.80
C LEU A 24 -36.85 -19.56 4.62
N LYS A 25 -37.93 -20.26 4.98
CA LYS A 25 -37.88 -21.54 5.71
C LYS A 25 -37.33 -22.67 4.86
N GLU A 26 -37.69 -22.72 3.57
CA GLU A 26 -37.18 -23.73 2.64
C GLU A 26 -35.67 -23.55 2.44
N LEU A 27 -35.23 -22.29 2.27
CA LEU A 27 -33.81 -21.96 2.14
C LEU A 27 -33.00 -22.43 3.36
N PHE A 28 -33.52 -22.21 4.57
CA PHE A 28 -32.86 -22.66 5.79
C PHE A 28 -32.75 -24.19 5.86
N LEU A 29 -33.81 -24.92 5.48
CA LEU A 29 -33.79 -26.38 5.46
C LEU A 29 -32.79 -26.94 4.43
N VAL A 30 -32.68 -26.29 3.27
CA VAL A 30 -31.70 -26.64 2.23
C VAL A 30 -30.28 -26.48 2.76
N ILE A 31 -29.96 -25.36 3.41
CA ILE A 31 -28.66 -25.11 4.05
C ILE A 31 -28.39 -26.16 5.13
N TRP A 32 -29.38 -26.48 5.98
CA TRP A 32 -29.24 -27.47 7.05
C TRP A 32 -28.98 -28.89 6.53
N LYS A 33 -29.61 -29.27 5.41
CA LYS A 33 -29.35 -30.55 4.72
C LYS A 33 -27.94 -30.61 4.14
N GLY A 34 -27.42 -29.47 3.66
CA GLY A 34 -26.07 -29.32 3.10
C GLY A 34 -24.95 -29.13 4.13
N LYS A 35 -25.23 -29.18 5.44
CA LYS A 35 -24.26 -28.85 6.50
C LYS A 35 -22.91 -29.57 6.41
N TRP A 36 -22.87 -30.82 5.95
CA TRP A 36 -21.62 -31.56 5.78
C TRP A 36 -20.75 -31.00 4.65
N ILE A 37 -21.36 -30.54 3.55
CA ILE A 37 -20.64 -29.87 2.46
C ILE A 37 -20.06 -28.55 2.97
N ILE A 38 -20.85 -27.78 3.70
CA ILE A 38 -20.43 -26.49 4.29
C ILE A 38 -19.27 -26.72 5.27
N ILE A 39 -19.38 -27.69 6.18
CA ILE A 39 -18.34 -28.01 7.17
C ILE A 39 -17.05 -28.47 6.49
N LEU A 40 -17.12 -29.41 5.55
CA LEU A 40 -15.93 -29.92 4.86
C LEU A 40 -15.20 -28.81 4.11
N LEU A 41 -15.94 -27.96 3.40
CA LEU A 41 -15.36 -26.87 2.64
C LEU A 41 -14.79 -25.77 3.55
N SER A 42 -15.46 -25.47 4.67
CA SER A 42 -14.95 -24.56 5.69
C SER A 42 -13.64 -25.07 6.29
N ILE A 43 -13.54 -26.37 6.60
CA ILE A 43 -12.32 -26.99 7.13
C ILE A 43 -11.19 -26.96 6.08
N LEU A 44 -11.49 -27.24 4.82
CA LEU A 44 -10.52 -27.20 3.73
C LEU A 44 -9.93 -25.79 3.55
N PHE A 45 -10.78 -24.76 3.54
CA PHE A 45 -10.34 -23.37 3.45
C PHE A 45 -9.61 -22.92 4.71
N ALA A 46 -10.06 -23.33 5.90
CA ALA A 46 -9.37 -23.05 7.16
C ALA A 46 -7.95 -23.67 7.16
N GLY A 47 -7.83 -24.93 6.76
CA GLY A 47 -6.54 -25.62 6.64
C GLY A 47 -5.61 -24.94 5.63
N GLY A 48 -6.14 -24.57 4.45
CA GLY A 48 -5.39 -23.80 3.45
C GLY A 48 -4.96 -22.43 3.94
N GLY A 49 -5.84 -21.73 4.68
CA GLY A 49 -5.54 -20.43 5.30
C GLY A 49 -4.44 -20.51 6.36
N VAL A 50 -4.47 -21.53 7.21
CA VAL A 50 -3.41 -21.79 8.21
C VAL A 50 -2.09 -22.10 7.52
N PHE A 51 -2.10 -22.98 6.50
CA PHE A 51 -0.91 -23.33 5.73
C PHE A 51 -0.29 -22.09 5.07
N TYR A 52 -1.11 -21.27 4.40
CA TYR A 52 -0.66 -20.02 3.78
C TYR A 52 -0.11 -19.03 4.82
N ALA A 53 -0.80 -18.84 5.95
CA ALA A 53 -0.39 -17.91 6.99
C ALA A 53 0.96 -18.29 7.65
N ILE A 54 1.24 -19.60 7.79
CA ILE A 54 2.52 -20.10 8.32
C ILE A 54 3.64 -19.98 7.26
N SER A 55 3.30 -20.16 5.98
CA SER A 55 4.26 -20.04 4.86
C SER A 55 4.81 -18.61 4.69
N GLN A 56 4.02 -17.59 5.01
CA GLN A 56 4.46 -16.20 4.91
C GLN A 56 5.42 -15.81 6.06
N PRO A 57 6.61 -15.24 5.73
CA PRO A 57 7.59 -14.81 6.71
C PRO A 57 7.06 -13.66 7.57
N ASN A 58 7.57 -13.55 8.79
CA ASN A 58 7.26 -12.40 9.64
C ASN A 58 7.94 -11.15 9.07
N THR A 59 7.28 -10.00 9.23
CA THR A 59 7.82 -8.69 8.91
C THR A 59 7.75 -7.78 10.12
N TYR A 60 8.69 -6.86 10.20
CA TYR A 60 8.84 -5.91 11.29
C TYR A 60 8.87 -4.50 10.71
N THR A 61 8.22 -3.56 11.39
CA THR A 61 8.12 -2.18 10.94
C THR A 61 8.78 -1.28 11.98
N SER A 62 9.73 -0.45 11.52
CA SER A 62 10.29 0.64 12.32
C SER A 62 9.80 1.97 11.75
N ALA A 63 9.51 2.92 12.63
CA ALA A 63 8.98 4.23 12.27
C ALA A 63 9.77 5.36 12.92
N VAL A 64 9.82 6.51 12.24
CA VAL A 64 10.33 7.77 12.78
C VAL A 64 9.21 8.79 12.73
N LEU A 65 8.96 9.48 13.84
CA LEU A 65 8.02 10.59 13.92
C LEU A 65 8.78 11.92 13.71
N LEU A 66 8.29 12.71 12.76
CA LEU A 66 8.94 13.93 12.29
C LEU A 66 7.99 15.12 12.41
N ALA A 67 8.54 16.24 12.87
CA ALA A 67 7.90 17.55 12.76
C ALA A 67 8.51 18.32 11.58
N PRO A 68 7.71 19.08 10.81
CA PRO A 68 8.23 19.97 9.78
C PRO A 68 9.09 21.08 10.40
N ALA A 69 10.33 21.20 9.95
CA ALA A 69 11.31 22.16 10.48
C ALA A 69 11.07 23.60 10.01
N GLN A 70 10.35 23.78 8.89
CA GLN A 70 10.10 25.08 8.27
C GLN A 70 8.64 25.54 8.30
N ASP A 71 7.76 24.80 8.99
CA ASP A 71 6.36 25.22 9.21
C ASP A 71 6.23 26.30 10.30
N GLU A 72 7.33 26.65 10.98
CA GLU A 72 7.39 27.83 11.84
C GLU A 72 7.62 29.11 11.03
N GLY A 73 6.54 29.61 10.45
CA GLY A 73 6.25 31.04 10.44
C GLY A 73 7.11 31.94 9.54
N SER A 74 6.48 32.33 8.42
CA SER A 74 6.53 33.72 7.91
C SER A 74 5.88 34.74 8.89
N SER A 75 6.01 34.50 10.20
CA SER A 75 5.38 35.24 11.30
C SER A 75 6.07 36.57 11.62
N GLY A 76 7.10 36.98 10.88
CA GLY A 76 7.82 38.24 11.10
C GLY A 76 7.37 39.41 10.22
N LEU A 77 6.88 39.14 9.00
CA LEU A 77 6.56 40.20 8.01
C LEU A 77 5.43 39.79 7.03
N GLY A 78 5.21 38.49 6.80
CA GLY A 78 4.20 37.98 5.87
C GLY A 78 2.77 37.97 6.43
N GLY A 79 2.62 37.72 7.74
CA GLY A 79 1.30 37.70 8.41
C GLY A 79 0.58 39.06 8.44
N GLN A 80 1.30 40.17 8.61
CA GLN A 80 0.70 41.52 8.61
C GLN A 80 0.26 41.97 7.21
N LEU A 81 0.97 41.56 6.16
CA LEU A 81 0.58 41.83 4.77
C LEU A 81 -0.54 40.89 4.29
N GLY A 82 -0.56 39.64 4.76
CA GLY A 82 -1.62 38.68 4.49
C GLY A 82 -2.98 39.10 5.05
N GLY A 83 -3.01 39.70 6.25
CA GLY A 83 -4.23 40.23 6.85
C GLY A 83 -4.84 41.40 6.06
N LEU A 84 -4.01 42.28 5.48
CA LEU A 84 -4.47 43.41 4.66
C LEU A 84 -4.88 42.98 3.24
N ALA A 85 -4.20 41.99 2.65
CA ALA A 85 -4.58 41.44 1.34
C ALA A 85 -5.91 40.68 1.39
N ALA A 86 -6.16 39.93 2.47
CA ALA A 86 -7.43 39.26 2.72
C ALA A 86 -8.61 40.25 2.83
N LEU A 87 -8.39 41.42 3.45
CA LEU A 87 -9.39 42.50 3.52
C LEU A 87 -9.66 43.16 2.16
N ALA A 88 -8.69 43.13 1.24
CA ALA A 88 -8.85 43.63 -0.13
C ALA A 88 -9.47 42.60 -1.10
N GLY A 89 -9.90 41.43 -0.59
CA GLY A 89 -10.48 40.35 -1.41
C GLY A 89 -9.45 39.60 -2.26
N VAL A 90 -8.15 39.86 -2.06
CA VAL A 90 -7.07 39.18 -2.75
C VAL A 90 -6.53 38.11 -1.82
N ASN A 91 -6.81 36.84 -2.13
CA ASN A 91 -6.30 35.71 -1.37
C ASN A 91 -4.79 35.52 -1.62
N ILE A 92 -3.96 36.39 -1.03
CA ILE A 92 -2.51 36.26 -0.98
C ILE A 92 -2.05 35.41 0.23
N GLY A 93 -2.99 34.97 1.07
CA GLY A 93 -2.75 34.16 2.27
C GLY A 93 -2.99 32.65 2.12
N GLY A 94 -2.96 32.10 0.90
CA GLY A 94 -3.17 30.67 0.69
C GLY A 94 -2.10 30.05 -0.19
N SER A 95 -1.19 29.28 0.40
CA SER A 95 -0.69 28.00 -0.15
C SER A 95 -0.37 27.98 -1.67
N GLY A 96 0.37 28.97 -2.18
CA GLY A 96 0.76 29.03 -3.60
C GLY A 96 2.15 28.48 -3.90
N GLY A 97 3.05 28.49 -2.90
CA GLY A 97 4.29 27.72 -2.95
C GLY A 97 4.01 26.33 -2.40
N THR A 98 4.43 25.28 -3.11
CA THR A 98 4.42 23.94 -2.53
C THR A 98 5.23 23.99 -1.25
N ASP A 99 4.57 23.77 -0.11
CA ASP A 99 5.20 23.71 1.21
C ASP A 99 6.43 22.79 1.15
N VAL A 100 7.54 23.20 1.77
CA VAL A 100 8.83 22.47 1.73
C VAL A 100 8.66 21.04 2.23
N LYS A 101 7.76 20.82 3.20
CA LYS A 101 7.33 19.49 3.63
C LYS A 101 6.67 18.71 2.48
N THR A 102 5.69 19.31 1.80
CA THR A 102 5.01 18.67 0.66
C THR A 102 5.98 18.31 -0.46
N GLN A 103 6.96 19.17 -0.75
CA GLN A 103 8.01 18.86 -1.73
C GLN A 103 8.86 17.67 -1.26
N ALA A 104 9.28 17.66 0.01
CA ALA A 104 10.07 16.55 0.55
C ALA A 104 9.30 15.22 0.54
N LEU A 105 7.99 15.23 0.84
CA LEU A 105 7.12 14.06 0.72
C LEU A 105 7.08 13.53 -0.72
N ALA A 106 7.02 14.42 -1.72
CA ALA A 106 7.08 14.03 -3.13
C ALA A 106 8.46 13.50 -3.52
N VAL A 107 9.54 14.09 -2.99
CA VAL A 107 10.92 13.64 -3.22
C VAL A 107 11.15 12.23 -2.66
N LEU A 108 10.64 11.92 -1.47
CA LEU A 108 10.70 10.57 -0.87
C LEU A 108 10.07 9.50 -1.78
N GLN A 109 9.03 9.84 -2.54
CA GLN A 109 8.37 8.93 -3.48
C GLN A 109 9.00 8.93 -4.88
N SER A 110 9.89 9.88 -5.15
CA SER A 110 10.50 10.07 -6.46
C SER A 110 11.50 8.97 -6.78
N ARG A 111 11.58 8.60 -8.06
CA ARG A 111 12.55 7.62 -8.53
C ARG A 111 13.99 8.11 -8.33
N ILE A 112 14.25 9.38 -8.63
CA ILE A 112 15.60 9.97 -8.61
C ILE A 112 16.20 9.88 -7.19
N PHE A 113 15.41 10.22 -6.17
CA PHE A 113 15.85 10.13 -4.78
C PHE A 113 16.11 8.68 -4.37
N ILE A 114 15.19 7.76 -4.65
CA ILE A 114 15.31 6.35 -4.25
C ILE A 114 16.50 5.68 -4.95
N ASP A 115 16.70 5.91 -6.26
CA ASP A 115 17.84 5.37 -7.00
C ASP A 115 19.15 5.86 -6.36
N ALA A 116 19.26 7.16 -6.08
CA ALA A 116 20.42 7.74 -5.41
C ALA A 116 20.60 7.23 -3.96
N PHE A 117 19.51 7.01 -3.23
CA PHE A 117 19.52 6.47 -1.87
C PHE A 117 20.07 5.03 -1.85
N ILE A 118 19.60 4.19 -2.78
CA ILE A 118 20.06 2.80 -2.92
C ILE A 118 21.53 2.74 -3.30
N GLU A 119 21.96 3.57 -4.25
CA GLU A 119 23.36 3.61 -4.69
C GLU A 119 24.29 4.14 -3.61
N LYS A 120 23.94 5.26 -2.96
CA LYS A 120 24.79 5.92 -1.95
C LYS A 120 25.01 5.04 -0.72
N ASN A 121 24.00 4.25 -0.34
CA ASN A 121 24.03 3.42 0.86
C ASN A 121 24.31 1.93 0.56
N ASP A 122 24.72 1.60 -0.68
CA ASP A 122 25.03 0.22 -1.10
C ASP A 122 23.91 -0.79 -0.81
N LEU A 123 22.64 -0.35 -0.94
CA LEU A 123 21.48 -1.15 -0.51
C LEU A 123 21.04 -2.20 -1.53
N LEU A 124 21.63 -2.21 -2.73
CA LEU A 124 21.19 -3.11 -3.80
C LEU A 124 21.29 -4.59 -3.39
N VAL A 125 22.38 -4.98 -2.74
CA VAL A 125 22.58 -6.35 -2.26
C VAL A 125 21.60 -6.71 -1.13
N PRO A 126 21.55 -5.97 0.00
CA PRO A 126 20.63 -6.31 1.09
C PRO A 126 19.16 -6.16 0.71
N LEU A 127 18.81 -5.39 -0.33
CA LEU A 127 17.44 -5.26 -0.82
C LEU A 127 17.01 -6.42 -1.73
N MET A 128 17.89 -6.84 -2.64
CA MET A 128 17.51 -7.77 -3.71
C MET A 128 17.97 -9.21 -3.48
N ALA A 129 18.96 -9.42 -2.63
CA ALA A 129 19.45 -10.75 -2.25
C ALA A 129 19.05 -11.13 -0.81
N SER A 130 18.04 -10.48 -0.23
CA SER A 130 17.54 -10.83 1.11
C SER A 130 16.59 -12.01 1.07
N GLU A 131 17.03 -13.16 1.59
CA GLU A 131 16.22 -14.38 1.52
C GLU A 131 15.44 -14.67 2.80
N LYS A 132 16.02 -14.41 3.98
CA LYS A 132 15.37 -14.58 5.31
C LYS A 132 16.20 -13.96 6.44
N TRP A 133 15.48 -13.40 7.42
CA TRP A 133 16.02 -13.11 8.75
C TRP A 133 15.83 -14.32 9.68
N ILE A 134 16.89 -14.71 10.41
CA ILE A 134 16.84 -15.76 11.43
C ILE A 134 17.01 -15.08 12.80
N PRO A 135 16.01 -15.19 13.72
CA PRO A 135 16.07 -14.52 15.02
C PRO A 135 17.24 -14.97 15.91
N GLU A 136 17.73 -16.19 15.77
CA GLU A 136 18.70 -16.76 16.70
C GLU A 136 19.56 -17.81 15.96
N LEU A 137 20.70 -17.41 15.41
CA LEU A 137 21.78 -18.36 15.19
C LEU A 137 22.52 -18.49 16.52
N LYS A 138 22.07 -19.41 17.37
CA LYS A 138 22.87 -19.84 18.51
C LYS A 138 24.05 -20.62 17.95
N GLU A 139 25.17 -19.96 17.76
CA GLU A 139 26.42 -20.62 17.39
C GLU A 139 27.03 -21.22 18.66
N TRP A 140 27.27 -22.53 18.61
CA TRP A 140 27.98 -23.23 19.69
C TRP A 140 29.45 -22.82 19.65
N ASP A 141 29.89 -22.07 20.65
CA ASP A 141 31.29 -21.73 20.83
C ASP A 141 32.02 -22.94 21.40
N GLN A 142 32.75 -23.67 20.55
CA GLN A 142 33.52 -24.84 20.95
C GLN A 142 34.61 -24.50 21.97
N GLU A 143 35.09 -23.25 22.01
CA GLU A 143 36.15 -22.80 22.89
C GLU A 143 35.60 -22.43 24.28
N LYS A 144 34.38 -21.90 24.34
CA LYS A 144 33.74 -21.45 25.60
C LYS A 144 32.68 -22.41 26.16
N GLN A 145 32.35 -23.49 25.46
CA GLN A 145 31.27 -24.44 25.81
C GLN A 145 29.96 -23.73 26.20
N LYS A 146 29.65 -22.64 25.52
CA LYS A 146 28.44 -21.84 25.74
C LYS A 146 27.80 -21.50 24.41
N TRP A 147 26.48 -21.36 24.44
CA TRP A 147 25.75 -20.75 23.34
C TRP A 147 26.12 -19.27 23.30
N ASN A 148 26.74 -18.82 22.21
CA ASN A 148 26.90 -17.39 21.98
C ASN A 148 25.62 -16.87 21.32
N GLU A 149 25.05 -15.81 21.89
CA GLU A 149 24.06 -14.98 21.21
C GLU A 149 24.80 -14.21 20.10
N ALA A 150 24.88 -14.80 18.91
CA ALA A 150 25.44 -14.11 17.76
C ALA A 150 24.49 -12.96 17.35
N PRO A 151 25.01 -11.78 16.98
CA PRO A 151 24.16 -10.72 16.43
C PRO A 151 23.41 -11.27 15.22
N ALA A 152 22.11 -11.01 15.16
CA ALA A 152 21.18 -11.59 14.18
C ALA A 152 21.77 -11.53 12.75
N LYS A 153 22.12 -12.70 12.21
CA LYS A 153 22.75 -12.83 10.89
C LYS A 153 21.67 -12.96 9.83
N HIS A 154 21.58 -11.97 8.96
CA HIS A 154 20.75 -12.04 7.76
C HIS A 154 21.42 -12.95 6.72
N ILE A 155 20.69 -13.94 6.19
CA ILE A 155 21.21 -14.81 5.13
C ILE A 155 20.93 -14.13 3.78
N LEU A 156 22.00 -13.87 3.03
CA LEU A 156 21.89 -13.50 1.62
C LEU A 156 21.56 -14.76 0.82
N ASP A 157 20.68 -14.61 -0.17
CA ASP A 157 20.32 -15.66 -1.10
C ASP A 157 21.57 -16.11 -1.87
N ALA A 158 22.03 -17.33 -1.56
CA ALA A 158 23.22 -17.92 -2.16
C ALA A 158 22.99 -18.32 -3.63
N GLU A 159 21.74 -18.31 -4.12
CA GLU A 159 21.39 -18.53 -5.53
C GLU A 159 21.48 -17.24 -6.36
N LEU A 160 21.42 -16.07 -5.72
CA LEU A 160 21.50 -14.76 -6.39
C LEU A 160 22.88 -14.08 -6.24
N TYR A 161 23.53 -14.24 -5.08
CA TYR A 161 24.74 -13.48 -4.76
C TYR A 161 25.81 -14.32 -4.05
N ASP A 162 27.03 -14.30 -4.59
CA ASP A 162 28.20 -14.93 -3.97
C ASP A 162 28.78 -14.03 -2.87
N ILE A 163 28.59 -14.44 -1.61
CA ILE A 163 29.09 -13.74 -0.41
C ILE A 163 30.62 -13.71 -0.35
N LYS A 164 31.31 -14.76 -0.84
CA LYS A 164 32.78 -14.86 -0.76
C LYS A 164 33.45 -13.94 -1.77
N ASN A 165 32.90 -13.89 -2.98
CA ASN A 165 33.46 -13.10 -4.08
C ASN A 165 32.81 -11.72 -4.25
N LYS A 166 31.76 -11.41 -3.48
CA LYS A 166 30.98 -10.16 -3.55
C LYS A 166 30.42 -9.86 -4.95
N GLN A 167 29.96 -10.90 -5.66
CA GLN A 167 29.49 -10.78 -7.04
C GLN A 167 28.12 -11.43 -7.22
N TRP A 168 27.30 -10.82 -8.07
CA TRP A 168 26.06 -11.42 -8.54
C TRP A 168 26.38 -12.66 -9.36
N LEU A 169 25.67 -13.76 -9.10
CA LEU A 169 25.82 -14.98 -9.87
C LEU A 169 25.39 -14.75 -11.32
N VAL A 170 25.95 -15.53 -12.25
CA VAL A 170 25.69 -15.38 -13.68
C VAL A 170 24.64 -16.39 -14.09
N ASN A 171 23.61 -15.94 -14.82
CA ASN A 171 22.61 -16.84 -15.37
C ASN A 171 23.26 -17.74 -16.43
N GLU A 172 23.19 -19.06 -16.23
CA GLU A 172 23.88 -20.06 -17.05
C GLU A 172 23.43 -20.06 -18.53
N GLU A 173 22.17 -19.71 -18.80
CA GLU A 173 21.60 -19.70 -20.15
C GLU A 173 21.93 -18.42 -20.93
N THR A 174 21.89 -17.27 -20.26
CA THR A 174 22.05 -15.95 -20.90
C THR A 174 23.45 -15.38 -20.77
N LYS A 175 24.31 -15.99 -19.95
CA LYS A 175 25.67 -15.53 -19.60
C LYS A 175 25.71 -14.09 -19.07
N LYS A 176 24.59 -13.57 -18.56
CA LYS A 176 24.50 -12.24 -17.95
C LYS A 176 24.51 -12.35 -16.42
N PRO A 177 25.14 -11.41 -15.71
CA PRO A 177 25.02 -11.36 -14.25
C PRO A 177 23.54 -11.20 -13.88
N LEU A 178 23.07 -11.95 -12.88
CA LEU A 178 21.75 -11.84 -12.23
C LEU A 178 21.62 -10.53 -11.43
N LYS A 179 22.45 -9.53 -11.72
CA LYS A 179 22.39 -8.22 -11.09
C LYS A 179 21.05 -7.58 -11.46
N PRO A 180 20.20 -7.27 -10.47
CA PRO A 180 18.92 -6.62 -10.72
C PRO A 180 19.11 -5.23 -11.33
N THR A 181 18.13 -4.82 -12.10
CA THR A 181 18.09 -3.46 -12.64
C THR A 181 17.73 -2.47 -11.53
N MET A 182 18.15 -1.21 -11.68
CA MET A 182 17.75 -0.15 -10.74
C MET A 182 16.22 0.05 -10.72
N TRP A 183 15.54 -0.27 -11.82
CA TRP A 183 14.08 -0.23 -11.88
C TRP A 183 13.43 -1.29 -10.96
N GLU A 184 13.95 -2.52 -10.95
CA GLU A 184 13.49 -3.58 -10.04
C GLU A 184 13.76 -3.20 -8.59
N ALA A 185 14.99 -2.74 -8.29
CA ALA A 185 15.36 -2.29 -6.96
C ALA A 185 14.46 -1.15 -6.45
N ASN A 186 14.20 -0.15 -7.29
CA ASN A 186 13.29 0.95 -6.94
C ASN A 186 11.88 0.44 -6.61
N LYS A 187 11.37 -0.47 -7.44
CA LYS A 187 10.04 -1.05 -7.27
C LYS A 187 9.94 -1.84 -5.97
N GLU A 188 10.90 -2.71 -5.68
CA GLU A 188 10.94 -3.47 -4.44
C GLU A 188 11.06 -2.54 -3.23
N PHE A 189 11.98 -1.57 -3.25
CA PHE A 189 12.17 -0.62 -2.14
C PHE A 189 10.90 0.18 -1.83
N LYS A 190 10.15 0.59 -2.86
CA LYS A 190 8.87 1.29 -2.69
C LYS A 190 7.81 0.48 -1.94
N THR A 191 7.88 -0.85 -1.95
CA THR A 191 6.95 -1.69 -1.18
C THR A 191 7.29 -1.73 0.31
N LEU A 192 8.53 -1.41 0.67
CA LEU A 192 9.04 -1.48 2.04
C LEU A 192 8.85 -0.17 2.79
N ILE A 193 8.87 0.97 2.09
CA ILE A 193 8.70 2.29 2.68
C ILE A 193 7.23 2.72 2.69
N SER A 194 6.83 3.40 3.74
CA SER A 194 5.53 4.09 3.82
C SER A 194 5.69 5.44 4.48
N THR A 195 5.01 6.45 3.94
CA THR A 195 4.98 7.79 4.52
C THR A 195 3.53 8.20 4.80
N SER A 196 3.26 8.66 6.01
CA SER A 196 1.94 9.13 6.44
C SER A 196 2.07 10.53 7.03
N GLU A 197 1.08 11.38 6.78
CA GLU A 197 0.96 12.71 7.38
C GLU A 197 -0.31 12.77 8.22
N ASP A 198 -0.18 13.21 9.46
CA ASP A 198 -1.30 13.56 10.31
C ASP A 198 -1.77 14.97 9.94
N LYS A 199 -2.99 15.05 9.40
CA LYS A 199 -3.57 16.30 8.89
C LYS A 199 -3.95 17.31 9.99
N GLU A 200 -4.05 16.87 11.25
CA GLU A 200 -4.43 17.75 12.36
C GLU A 200 -3.22 18.51 12.91
N ASN A 201 -2.07 17.84 13.04
CA ASN A 201 -0.86 18.41 13.63
C ASN A 201 0.31 18.57 12.65
N GLY A 202 0.16 18.12 11.40
CA GLY A 202 1.19 18.23 10.36
C GLY A 202 2.40 17.33 10.56
N MET A 203 2.39 16.44 11.55
CA MET A 203 3.48 15.49 11.78
C MET A 203 3.53 14.44 10.68
N VAL A 204 4.74 14.03 10.34
CA VAL A 204 5.02 13.04 9.32
C VAL A 204 5.61 11.80 9.98
N THR A 205 5.07 10.63 9.64
CA THR A 205 5.64 9.34 10.02
C THR A 205 6.25 8.68 8.78
N ILE A 206 7.55 8.42 8.83
CA ILE A 206 8.24 7.59 7.84
C ILE A 206 8.44 6.22 8.47
N SER A 207 8.03 5.16 7.78
CA SER A 207 8.21 3.80 8.26
C SER A 207 8.82 2.90 7.21
N VAL A 208 9.63 1.94 7.67
CA VAL A 208 10.23 0.90 6.84
C VAL A 208 9.82 -0.46 7.39
N THR A 209 9.28 -1.30 6.51
CA THR A 209 8.90 -2.68 6.82
C THR A 209 9.90 -3.63 6.18
N HIS A 210 10.54 -4.48 7.00
CA HIS A 210 11.54 -5.43 6.53
C HIS A 210 11.48 -6.74 7.34
N HIS A 211 12.04 -7.82 6.81
CA HIS A 211 12.12 -9.10 7.52
C HIS A 211 13.06 -9.07 8.73
N SER A 212 14.07 -8.21 8.67
CA SER A 212 15.00 -7.96 9.77
C SER A 212 14.62 -6.66 10.50
N PRO A 213 14.38 -6.71 11.83
CA PRO A 213 14.02 -5.54 12.62
C PRO A 213 15.16 -4.52 12.70
N ILE A 214 16.42 -4.97 12.66
CA ILE A 214 17.60 -4.09 12.67
C ILE A 214 17.69 -3.30 11.35
N ILE A 215 17.47 -3.97 10.22
CA ILE A 215 17.48 -3.32 8.90
C ILE A 215 16.32 -2.33 8.79
N ALA A 216 15.13 -2.68 9.29
CA ALA A 216 14.00 -1.76 9.31
C ALA A 216 14.33 -0.47 10.05
N GLN A 217 14.95 -0.56 11.23
CA GLN A 217 15.37 0.59 12.02
C GLN A 217 16.45 1.40 11.30
N GLN A 218 17.52 0.74 10.85
CA GLN A 218 18.64 1.39 10.17
C GLN A 218 18.17 2.14 8.91
N TRP A 219 17.33 1.53 8.08
CA TRP A 219 16.85 2.16 6.85
C TRP A 219 15.88 3.31 7.13
N ALA A 220 15.04 3.20 8.16
CA ALA A 220 14.17 4.30 8.57
C ALA A 220 14.99 5.52 9.01
N GLU A 221 16.04 5.31 9.81
CA GLU A 221 16.96 6.37 10.24
C GLU A 221 17.73 6.96 9.04
N LEU A 222 18.28 6.11 8.17
CA LEU A 222 19.01 6.57 6.97
C LEU A 222 18.11 7.38 6.04
N LEU A 223 16.85 7.00 5.85
CA LEU A 223 15.91 7.77 5.01
C LEU A 223 15.74 9.20 5.51
N VAL A 224 15.64 9.40 6.83
CA VAL A 224 15.49 10.73 7.45
C VAL A 224 16.75 11.58 7.29
N VAL A 225 17.93 10.97 7.46
CA VAL A 225 19.21 11.65 7.25
C VAL A 225 19.34 12.06 5.78
N GLU A 226 19.04 11.15 4.86
CA GLU A 226 19.22 11.38 3.43
C GLU A 226 18.21 12.36 2.85
N ILE A 227 16.95 12.34 3.27
CA ILE A 227 15.97 13.34 2.79
C ILE A 227 16.31 14.75 3.25
N ASN A 228 16.76 14.91 4.51
CA ASN A 228 17.19 16.19 5.02
C ASN A 228 18.42 16.71 4.26
N ALA A 229 19.42 15.85 4.03
CA ALA A 229 20.61 16.19 3.26
C ALA A 229 20.27 16.52 1.80
N TRP A 230 19.40 15.74 1.16
CA TRP A 230 18.96 15.94 -0.22
C TRP A 230 18.30 17.31 -0.39
N MET A 231 17.28 17.60 0.42
CA MET A 231 16.52 18.84 0.34
C MET A 231 17.40 20.06 0.67
N LYS A 232 18.33 19.92 1.64
CA LYS A 232 19.30 20.96 1.94
C LYS A 232 20.21 21.23 0.74
N ASN A 233 20.81 20.20 0.16
CA ASN A 233 21.77 20.35 -0.93
C ASN A 233 21.10 20.91 -2.19
N ASP A 234 19.86 20.51 -2.47
CA ASP A 234 19.05 21.08 -3.56
C ASP A 234 18.82 22.58 -3.32
N LYS A 235 18.42 22.96 -2.10
CA LYS A 235 18.25 24.38 -1.74
C LYS A 235 19.54 25.17 -1.86
N LEU A 236 20.66 24.67 -1.34
CA LEU A 236 21.96 25.35 -1.42
C LEU A 236 22.39 25.55 -2.87
N THR A 237 22.18 24.54 -3.72
CA THR A 237 22.47 24.63 -5.16
C THR A 237 21.61 25.68 -5.85
N GLU A 238 20.32 25.76 -5.51
CA GLU A 238 19.41 26.80 -6.00
C GLU A 238 19.88 28.20 -5.56
N THR A 239 20.18 28.38 -4.28
CA THR A 239 20.65 29.66 -3.72
C THR A 239 21.97 30.11 -4.35
N GLU A 240 22.90 29.20 -4.61
CA GLU A 240 24.16 29.52 -5.29
C GLU A 240 23.94 30.01 -6.73
N LYS A 241 23.04 29.38 -7.47
CA LYS A 241 22.64 29.83 -8.82
C LYS A 241 22.04 31.24 -8.77
N ASN A 242 21.18 31.51 -7.79
CA ASN A 242 20.55 32.82 -7.61
C ASN A 242 21.58 33.91 -7.26
N ILE A 243 22.52 33.64 -6.35
CA ILE A 243 23.63 34.55 -6.05
C ILE A 243 24.48 34.82 -7.30
N GLY A 244 24.80 33.78 -8.07
CA GLY A 244 25.55 33.91 -9.31
C GLY A 244 24.84 34.79 -10.34
N TYR A 245 23.53 34.65 -10.48
CA TYR A 245 22.71 35.50 -11.34
C TYR A 245 22.73 36.97 -10.88
N LEU A 246 22.50 37.24 -9.59
CA LEU A 246 22.47 38.61 -9.06
C LEU A 246 23.84 39.30 -9.21
N ARG A 247 24.94 38.58 -8.98
CA ARG A 247 26.30 39.11 -9.22
C ARG A 247 26.50 39.51 -10.68
N LYS A 248 26.06 38.69 -11.62
CA LYS A 248 26.12 39.00 -13.05
C LYS A 248 25.31 40.25 -13.41
N GLN A 249 24.12 40.44 -12.83
CA GLN A 249 23.30 41.64 -13.05
C GLN A 249 23.91 42.90 -12.43
N LEU A 250 24.56 42.76 -11.26
CA LEU A 250 25.26 43.86 -10.58
C LEU A 250 26.40 44.43 -11.45
N GLU A 251 27.12 43.58 -12.19
CA GLU A 251 28.19 44.00 -13.11
C GLU A 251 27.66 44.73 -14.36
N GLN A 252 26.42 44.47 -14.74
CA GLN A 252 25.81 45.01 -15.97
C GLN A 252 25.07 46.33 -15.74
N THR A 253 24.75 46.70 -14.50
CA THR A 253 24.00 47.93 -14.19
C THR A 253 24.91 49.02 -13.64
N ALA A 254 24.84 50.22 -14.22
CA ALA A 254 25.60 51.38 -13.74
C ALA A 254 24.81 52.24 -12.74
N ILE A 255 23.51 51.99 -12.59
CA ILE A 255 22.59 52.77 -11.75
C ILE A 255 22.84 52.42 -10.27
N ALA A 256 23.19 53.41 -9.46
CA ALA A 256 23.62 53.22 -8.07
C ALA A 256 22.49 52.65 -7.18
N GLU A 257 21.26 53.09 -7.41
CA GLU A 257 20.07 52.63 -6.68
C GLU A 257 19.82 51.14 -6.94
N VAL A 258 19.92 50.69 -8.19
CA VAL A 258 19.73 49.28 -8.58
C VAL A 258 20.85 48.41 -8.00
N ARG A 259 22.10 48.91 -7.99
CA ARG A 259 23.22 48.20 -7.35
C ARG A 259 22.96 47.97 -5.86
N THR A 260 22.42 48.98 -5.17
CA THR A 260 22.08 48.88 -3.74
C THR A 260 21.04 47.79 -3.50
N LEU A 261 19.99 47.74 -4.33
CA LEU A 261 18.97 46.69 -4.26
C LEU A 261 19.57 45.29 -4.47
N PHE A 262 20.43 45.11 -5.48
CA PHE A 262 21.08 43.81 -5.72
C PHE A 262 22.02 43.40 -4.58
N PHE A 263 22.73 44.34 -3.95
CA PHE A 263 23.53 44.02 -2.76
C PHE A 263 22.65 43.52 -1.61
N GLN A 264 21.52 44.18 -1.34
CA GLN A 264 20.57 43.74 -0.31
C GLN A 264 20.01 42.34 -0.60
N MET A 265 19.64 42.07 -1.86
CA MET A 265 19.17 40.73 -2.26
C MET A 265 20.28 39.67 -2.11
N ILE A 266 21.52 39.97 -2.49
CA ILE A 266 22.66 39.06 -2.32
C ILE A 266 22.92 38.78 -0.83
N GLU A 267 22.86 39.80 0.02
CA GLU A 267 22.99 39.68 1.47
C GLU A 267 21.91 38.75 2.05
N GLU A 268 20.66 38.93 1.63
CA GLU A 268 19.55 38.06 2.02
C GLU A 268 19.80 36.60 1.60
N GLN A 269 20.24 36.37 0.36
CA GLN A 269 20.57 35.02 -0.12
C GLN A 269 21.73 34.40 0.66
N PHE A 270 22.77 35.20 0.97
CA PHE A 270 23.91 34.73 1.76
C PHE A 270 23.50 34.33 3.18
N LYS A 271 22.64 35.14 3.82
CA LYS A 271 22.08 34.82 5.13
C LYS A 271 21.30 33.49 5.09
N ASN A 272 20.44 33.31 4.09
CA ASN A 272 19.67 32.07 3.91
C ASN A 272 20.58 30.86 3.69
N LYS A 273 21.62 31.00 2.84
CA LYS A 273 22.62 29.95 2.61
C LYS A 273 23.32 29.55 3.92
N MET A 274 23.83 30.53 4.66
CA MET A 274 24.57 30.30 5.91
C MET A 274 23.70 29.60 6.97
N LEU A 275 22.43 29.98 7.10
CA LEU A 275 21.49 29.34 8.02
C LEU A 275 21.18 27.88 7.61
N ALA A 276 21.02 27.61 6.31
CA ALA A 276 20.76 26.28 5.81
C ALA A 276 21.97 25.33 5.97
N GLU A 277 23.19 25.80 5.75
CA GLU A 277 24.41 24.98 5.86
C GLU A 277 24.58 24.33 7.24
N VAL A 278 24.28 25.07 8.31
CA VAL A 278 24.43 24.61 9.69
C VAL A 278 23.27 23.72 10.18
N GLN A 279 22.14 23.71 9.47
CA GLN A 279 20.98 22.88 9.82
C GLN A 279 21.18 21.46 9.31
N ALA A 280 21.29 20.49 10.24
CA ALA A 280 21.28 19.07 9.89
C ALA A 280 19.86 18.61 9.53
N GLU A 281 18.87 19.04 10.31
CA GLU A 281 17.44 18.75 10.16
C GLU A 281 16.76 19.89 9.38
N TYR A 282 17.04 19.98 8.09
CA TYR A 282 16.62 21.11 7.24
C TYR A 282 15.12 21.12 6.91
N VAL A 283 14.50 19.95 6.68
CA VAL A 283 13.06 19.84 6.39
C VAL A 283 12.29 19.17 7.51
N PHE A 284 12.87 18.13 8.12
CA PHE A 284 12.21 17.34 9.14
C PHE A 284 13.07 17.29 10.39
N LYS A 285 12.47 17.70 11.50
CA LYS A 285 13.00 17.55 12.85
C LYS A 285 12.51 16.24 13.45
N THR A 286 13.43 15.44 13.99
CA THR A 286 13.09 14.17 14.62
C THR A 286 12.44 14.40 15.98
N ILE A 287 11.21 13.92 16.13
CA ILE A 287 10.48 13.94 17.41
C ILE A 287 10.65 12.61 18.14
N ASP A 288 10.48 11.50 17.41
CA ASP A 288 10.67 10.15 17.93
C ASP A 288 11.54 9.35 16.95
N PRO A 289 12.75 8.91 17.35
CA PRO A 289 13.69 8.21 16.48
C PRO A 289 13.26 6.76 16.20
N ALA A 290 13.84 6.15 15.16
CA ALA A 290 13.61 4.76 14.83
C ALA A 290 14.20 3.82 15.89
N ILE A 291 13.37 2.93 16.42
CA ILE A 291 13.77 1.86 17.35
C ILE A 291 13.66 0.48 16.70
N VAL A 292 14.46 -0.47 17.17
CA VAL A 292 14.37 -1.86 16.71
C VAL A 292 13.06 -2.45 17.23
N PRO A 293 12.11 -2.85 16.36
CA PRO A 293 10.82 -3.35 16.79
C PRO A 293 10.94 -4.74 17.44
N GLU A 294 10.34 -4.90 18.60
CA GLU A 294 10.28 -6.18 19.32
C GLU A 294 9.11 -7.06 18.85
N GLU A 295 8.01 -6.44 18.42
CA GLU A 295 6.83 -7.13 17.92
C GLU A 295 6.79 -7.19 16.39
N LYS A 296 6.30 -8.30 15.85
CA LYS A 296 6.06 -8.44 14.41
C LYS A 296 4.88 -7.57 13.97
N ALA A 297 5.05 -6.86 12.86
CA ALA A 297 3.99 -6.06 12.26
C ALA A 297 3.03 -6.91 11.41
N GLY A 298 3.55 -7.96 10.75
CA GLY A 298 2.74 -8.81 9.88
C GLY A 298 3.33 -10.20 9.61
N PRO A 299 2.59 -11.05 8.89
CA PRO A 299 1.16 -10.91 8.58
C PRO A 299 0.28 -11.19 9.81
N LYS A 300 -0.93 -10.62 9.83
CA LYS A 300 -1.95 -10.90 10.86
C LYS A 300 -2.54 -12.30 10.66
N ARG A 301 -1.78 -13.34 11.04
CA ARG A 301 -2.11 -14.75 10.78
C ARG A 301 -3.51 -15.14 11.27
N ALA A 302 -3.92 -14.66 12.46
CA ALA A 302 -5.26 -14.91 12.98
C ALA A 302 -6.36 -14.35 12.06
N LEU A 303 -6.19 -13.13 11.53
CA LEU A 303 -7.14 -12.51 10.61
C LEU A 303 -7.23 -13.31 9.29
N ILE A 304 -6.10 -13.78 8.76
CA ILE A 304 -6.07 -14.61 7.54
C ILE A 304 -6.88 -15.90 7.75
N CYS A 305 -6.69 -16.58 8.88
CA CYS A 305 -7.41 -17.81 9.20
C CYS A 305 -8.93 -17.57 9.34
N VAL A 306 -9.33 -16.48 10.01
CA VAL A 306 -10.74 -16.12 10.17
C VAL A 306 -11.38 -15.81 8.81
N LEU A 307 -10.72 -15.01 7.98
CA LEU A 307 -11.23 -14.67 6.64
C LEU A 307 -11.29 -15.89 5.72
N ALA A 308 -10.27 -16.76 5.74
CA ALA A 308 -10.28 -17.99 4.95
C ALA A 308 -11.45 -18.90 5.36
N THR A 309 -11.67 -19.08 6.66
CA THR A 309 -12.79 -19.91 7.17
C THR A 309 -14.14 -19.30 6.77
N LEU A 310 -14.31 -17.98 6.88
CA LEU A 310 -15.53 -17.29 6.49
C LEU A 310 -15.81 -17.43 4.99
N LEU A 311 -14.79 -17.29 4.14
CA LEU A 311 -14.90 -17.50 2.70
C LEU A 311 -15.27 -18.95 2.36
N GLY A 312 -14.66 -19.93 3.03
CA GLY A 312 -15.00 -21.34 2.87
C GLY A 312 -16.46 -21.65 3.24
N GLY A 313 -16.95 -21.06 4.35
CA GLY A 313 -18.34 -21.18 4.77
C GLY A 313 -19.31 -20.56 3.75
N MET A 314 -19.03 -19.34 3.28
CA MET A 314 -19.85 -18.65 2.29
C MET A 314 -19.89 -19.40 0.96
N PHE A 315 -18.73 -19.90 0.49
CA PHE A 315 -18.64 -20.72 -0.71
C PHE A 315 -19.38 -22.05 -0.55
N GLY A 316 -19.37 -22.62 0.65
CA GLY A 316 -20.10 -23.85 0.98
C GLY A 316 -21.62 -23.64 0.90
N VAL A 317 -22.12 -22.54 1.47
CA VAL A 317 -23.54 -22.16 1.37
C VAL A 317 -23.93 -21.96 -0.09
N PHE A 318 -23.12 -21.23 -0.85
CA PHE A 318 -23.37 -20.99 -2.28
C PHE A 318 -23.48 -22.29 -3.07
N LEU A 319 -22.55 -23.23 -2.91
CA LEU A 319 -22.59 -24.53 -3.59
C LEU A 319 -23.83 -25.36 -3.23
N VAL A 320 -24.26 -25.32 -1.97
CA VAL A 320 -25.48 -26.02 -1.51
C VAL A 320 -26.72 -25.44 -2.18
N LEU A 321 -26.82 -24.11 -2.29
CA LEU A 321 -27.93 -23.43 -2.94
C LEU A 321 -27.96 -23.71 -4.45
N VAL A 322 -26.83 -23.56 -5.15
CA VAL A 322 -26.73 -23.86 -6.58
C VAL A 322 -27.12 -25.31 -6.88
N ARG A 323 -26.63 -26.25 -6.07
CA ARG A 323 -27.01 -27.67 -6.20
C ARG A 323 -28.50 -27.90 -5.99
N HIS A 324 -29.15 -27.14 -5.11
CA HIS A 324 -30.59 -27.23 -4.90
C HIS A 324 -31.38 -26.69 -6.11
N PHE A 325 -31.00 -25.53 -6.66
CA PHE A 325 -31.66 -24.95 -7.84
C PHE A 325 -31.47 -25.79 -9.11
N ILE A 326 -30.30 -26.42 -9.31
CA ILE A 326 -30.06 -27.29 -10.49
C ILE A 326 -30.78 -28.64 -10.38
N LYS A 327 -31.08 -29.12 -9.16
CA LYS A 327 -31.71 -30.43 -8.93
C LYS A 327 -33.24 -30.38 -8.85
N LYS A 328 -33.90 -29.32 -9.31
CA LYS A 328 -35.33 -29.32 -9.64
C LYS A 328 -35.49 -29.81 -11.10
N PRO A 329 -35.72 -31.11 -11.37
CA PRO A 329 -36.21 -31.52 -12.69
C PRO A 329 -37.68 -31.10 -12.84
N ASP A 330 -38.04 -30.62 -14.02
CA ASP A 330 -39.38 -30.17 -14.41
C ASP A 330 -40.47 -31.22 -14.12
N GLU A 331 -41.23 -31.05 -13.05
CA GLU A 331 -42.55 -31.67 -12.88
C GLU A 331 -43.62 -30.76 -13.53
N THR A 332 -43.61 -30.61 -14.86
CA THR A 332 -44.70 -29.93 -15.59
C THR A 332 -45.19 -30.66 -16.84
N VAL A 333 -44.70 -31.86 -17.15
CA VAL A 333 -45.18 -32.66 -18.30
C VAL A 333 -45.73 -34.01 -17.85
N ALA A 334 -46.85 -34.01 -17.12
CA ALA A 334 -47.57 -35.25 -16.79
C ALA A 334 -49.08 -35.07 -16.54
N VAL A 335 -49.76 -34.12 -17.19
CA VAL A 335 -51.23 -33.94 -17.03
C VAL A 335 -52.01 -34.00 -18.36
N ASN A 336 -51.36 -34.11 -19.52
CA ASN A 336 -52.07 -34.01 -20.81
C ASN A 336 -52.37 -35.34 -21.54
N GLU A 337 -52.16 -36.52 -20.93
CA GLU A 337 -52.44 -37.81 -21.59
C GLU A 337 -53.67 -38.57 -21.05
N GLU A 338 -54.32 -38.14 -19.95
CA GLU A 338 -55.38 -38.93 -19.31
C GLU A 338 -56.83 -38.60 -19.72
N SER A 339 -57.08 -37.62 -20.61
CA SER A 339 -58.46 -37.22 -20.98
C SER A 339 -58.95 -37.70 -22.35
N VAL A 340 -58.27 -38.64 -23.01
CA VAL A 340 -58.70 -39.18 -24.32
C VAL A 340 -58.70 -40.69 -24.30
N GLN A 341 -59.62 -41.31 -23.57
CA GLN A 341 -60.10 -42.68 -23.84
C GLN A 341 -61.18 -43.07 -22.83
N THR A 342 -62.46 -42.95 -23.19
CA THR A 342 -63.54 -43.91 -22.86
C THR A 342 -64.87 -43.44 -23.46
N GLU A 343 -65.31 -44.02 -24.58
CA GLU A 343 -66.73 -44.10 -24.92
C GLU A 343 -66.98 -45.45 -25.65
N PRO A 344 -67.77 -46.40 -25.10
CA PRO A 344 -67.96 -47.72 -25.71
C PRO A 344 -69.15 -47.79 -26.67
N ALA A 345 -68.92 -48.40 -27.83
CA ALA A 345 -69.91 -48.74 -28.84
C ALA A 345 -70.89 -49.82 -28.36
N LYS A 346 -72.20 -49.56 -28.48
CA LYS A 346 -73.28 -50.53 -28.27
C LYS A 346 -73.51 -51.36 -29.55
N THR A 347 -73.51 -52.68 -29.39
CA THR A 347 -73.82 -53.70 -30.39
C THR A 347 -75.34 -53.82 -30.58
N ASN A 348 -75.82 -53.79 -31.82
CA ASN A 348 -77.21 -54.06 -32.18
C ASN A 348 -77.35 -55.52 -32.64
N LYS A 349 -78.44 -56.18 -32.24
CA LYS A 349 -78.93 -57.44 -32.79
C LYS A 349 -80.41 -57.27 -33.13
#